data_AF-A0A3B8VGY8-F1
#
_entry.id   AF-A0A3B8VGY8-F1
#
_cell.length_a   1.000
_cell.length_b   1.000
_cell.length_c   1.000
_cell.angle_alpha   90.00
_cell.angle_beta   90.00
_cell.angle_gamma   90.00
#
_symmetry.space_group_name_H-M   'P 1'
#
loop_
_entity.id
_entity.type
_entity.pdbx_description
1 polymer ?
#
loop_
_entity_poly.entity_id
_entity_poly.type
_entity_poly.pdbx_seq_one_letter_code
_entity_poly.pdbx_strand_id
1 'polypeptide(L)'
;MSETPDVVSKSWDAALPRIVTYAKFRRRVDGREFWAFNTHFDHIGQVARENSARLIKKWIGEVTGDEPVVLLGDFNVTEDNPVYEILTTGDSNLADAQHQSEIPHVGPEFTFEGFKVGGGDRRRIDYIFVREGMQVAAHAHLGHFRGENYPSDHLPVMVRVRF
;
A
#
# COMPACT_ATOMS: atom_id res chain seq x y z
N MET A 1 13.02 3.30 2.94
CA MET A 1 13.65 2.69 4.12
C MET A 1 15.15 2.69 3.90
N SER A 2 15.92 2.15 4.82
CA SER A 2 17.38 2.17 4.77
C SER A 2 18.00 0.83 5.15
N GLU A 3 19.28 0.69 4.84
CA GLU A 3 20.12 -0.44 5.27
C GLU A 3 20.37 -0.42 6.80
N THR A 4 20.15 0.73 7.44
CA THR A 4 20.22 0.92 8.90
C THR A 4 18.83 1.30 9.45
N PRO A 5 17.88 0.36 9.50
CA PRO A 5 16.46 0.65 9.76
C PRO A 5 16.19 1.25 11.15
N ASP A 6 17.05 0.98 12.13
CA ASP A 6 16.91 1.48 13.51
C ASP A 6 17.47 2.91 13.69
N VAL A 7 17.99 3.52 12.62
CA VAL A 7 18.56 4.87 12.64
C VAL A 7 17.95 5.70 11.52
N VAL A 8 17.52 6.93 11.82
CA VAL A 8 17.02 7.87 10.79
C VAL A 8 18.09 8.09 9.73
N SER A 9 17.83 7.57 8.53
CA SER A 9 18.82 7.49 7.47
C SER A 9 18.16 7.42 6.09
N LYS A 10 18.99 7.66 5.07
CA LYS A 10 18.67 7.51 3.65
C LYS A 10 19.63 6.47 3.08
N SER A 11 19.11 5.53 2.29
CA SER A 11 19.94 4.54 1.61
C SER A 11 19.64 4.48 0.12
N TRP A 12 20.58 3.89 -0.61
CA TRP A 12 20.54 3.73 -2.06
C TRP A 12 20.37 5.09 -2.76
N ASP A 13 19.52 5.14 -3.78
CA ASP A 13 19.24 6.31 -4.62
C ASP A 13 18.00 7.10 -4.18
N ALA A 14 17.46 6.88 -2.97
CA ALA A 14 16.30 7.61 -2.47
C ALA A 14 16.53 9.12 -2.49
N ALA A 15 15.50 9.97 -2.63
CA ALA A 15 15.66 11.41 -2.43
C ALA A 15 15.64 11.76 -0.93
N LEU A 16 14.75 11.12 -0.17
CA LEU A 16 14.44 11.44 1.23
C LEU A 16 14.50 10.19 2.13
N PRO A 17 14.69 10.34 3.46
CA PRO A 17 14.46 9.27 4.41
C PRO A 17 13.01 8.78 4.31
N ARG A 18 12.80 7.46 4.27
CA ARG A 18 11.47 6.83 4.23
C ARG A 18 11.34 5.79 5.33
N ILE A 19 10.17 5.72 5.94
CA ILE A 19 9.87 4.83 7.08
C ILE A 19 8.72 3.88 6.73
N VAL A 20 8.62 2.80 7.49
CA VAL A 20 7.38 2.01 7.62
C VAL A 20 7.00 1.99 9.10
N THR A 21 5.73 2.23 9.37
CA THR A 21 5.16 2.14 10.72
C THR A 21 4.22 0.95 10.76
N TYR A 22 4.29 0.15 11.82
CA TYR A 22 3.44 -1.01 11.94
C TYR A 22 2.93 -1.20 13.37
N ALA A 23 1.79 -1.86 13.49
CA ALA A 23 1.21 -2.19 14.79
C ALA A 23 0.33 -3.44 14.68
N LYS A 24 0.28 -4.19 15.78
CA LYS A 24 -0.68 -5.28 15.98
C LYS A 24 -1.94 -4.72 16.62
N PHE A 25 -3.08 -4.96 15.98
CA PHE A 25 -4.38 -4.51 16.46
C PHE A 25 -5.23 -5.70 16.88
N ARG A 26 -6.07 -5.49 17.91
CA ARG A 26 -7.08 -6.43 18.36
C ARG A 26 -8.47 -5.86 18.17
N ARG A 27 -9.30 -6.54 17.37
CA ARG A 27 -10.69 -6.16 17.12
C ARG A 27 -11.51 -6.35 18.39
N ARG A 28 -12.14 -5.28 18.88
CA ARG A 28 -12.86 -5.30 20.17
C ARG A 28 -14.09 -6.20 20.17
N VAL A 29 -14.74 -6.40 19.01
CA VAL A 29 -16.02 -7.10 18.92
C VAL A 29 -15.90 -8.62 19.08
N ASP A 30 -14.78 -9.22 18.68
CA ASP A 30 -14.58 -10.67 18.70
C ASP A 30 -13.15 -11.10 19.03
N GLY A 31 -12.29 -10.15 19.38
CA GLY A 31 -10.93 -10.41 19.86
C GLY A 31 -9.92 -10.83 18.80
N ARG A 32 -10.29 -10.91 17.52
CA ARG A 32 -9.35 -11.29 16.45
C ARG A 32 -8.27 -10.23 16.25
N GLU A 33 -7.08 -10.67 15.90
CA GLU A 33 -5.91 -9.82 15.75
C GLU A 33 -5.46 -9.74 14.29
N PHE A 34 -4.84 -8.62 13.93
CA PHE A 34 -4.19 -8.43 12.63
C PHE A 34 -3.06 -7.40 12.75
N TRP A 35 -2.12 -7.46 11.82
CA TRP A 35 -1.06 -6.48 11.68
C TRP A 35 -1.40 -5.48 10.59
N ALA A 36 -1.16 -4.19 10.86
CA ALA A 36 -1.21 -3.15 9.85
C ALA A 36 0.17 -2.52 9.68
N PHE A 37 0.60 -2.37 8.42
CA PHE A 37 1.83 -1.70 8.01
C PHE A 37 1.49 -0.52 7.13
N ASN A 38 2.05 0.66 7.40
CA ASN A 38 1.87 1.85 6.59
C ASN A 38 3.23 2.40 6.13
N THR A 39 3.37 2.70 4.84
CA THR A 39 4.62 3.21 4.26
C THR A 39 4.36 4.30 3.23
N HIS A 40 5.41 5.04 2.88
CA HIS A 40 5.42 5.95 1.74
C HIS A 40 6.78 5.82 1.05
N PHE A 41 6.80 5.30 -0.16
CA PHE A 41 8.02 5.02 -0.93
C PHE A 41 8.65 6.28 -1.53
N ASP A 42 9.92 6.16 -1.94
CA ASP A 42 10.57 7.28 -2.58
C ASP A 42 10.06 7.55 -4.01
N HIS A 43 9.91 8.81 -4.39
CA HIS A 43 9.40 9.19 -5.71
C HIS A 43 10.51 9.23 -6.77
N ILE A 44 11.79 9.33 -6.38
CA ILE A 44 12.92 9.43 -7.31
C ILE A 44 13.63 8.08 -7.47
N GLY A 45 14.07 7.48 -6.36
CA GLY A 45 14.98 6.33 -6.39
C GLY A 45 14.28 4.99 -6.68
N GLN A 46 14.47 4.44 -7.88
CA GLN A 46 13.92 3.13 -8.23
C GLN A 46 14.58 2.01 -7.43
N VAL A 47 15.91 2.05 -7.25
CA VAL A 47 16.63 1.03 -6.46
C VAL A 47 16.16 1.05 -5.00
N ALA A 48 15.93 2.24 -4.46
CA ALA A 48 15.40 2.43 -3.12
C ALA A 48 13.99 1.87 -2.96
N ARG A 49 13.12 1.99 -3.97
CA ARG A 49 11.77 1.39 -3.95
C ARG A 49 11.83 -0.14 -3.99
N GLU A 50 12.65 -0.72 -4.86
CA GLU A 50 12.79 -2.17 -4.96
C GLU A 50 13.36 -2.79 -3.68
N ASN A 51 14.43 -2.21 -3.14
CA ASN A 51 15.00 -2.64 -1.87
C ASN A 51 14.02 -2.41 -0.72
N SER A 52 13.23 -1.34 -0.77
CA SER A 52 12.18 -1.08 0.21
C SER A 52 11.09 -2.17 0.19
N ALA A 53 10.62 -2.57 -0.99
CA ALA A 53 9.65 -3.66 -1.12
C ALA A 53 10.19 -4.98 -0.58
N ARG A 54 11.44 -5.34 -0.92
CA ARG A 54 12.09 -6.55 -0.39
C ARG A 54 12.23 -6.53 1.13
N LEU A 55 12.60 -5.39 1.71
CA LEU A 55 12.76 -5.23 3.15
C LEU A 55 11.43 -5.36 3.89
N ILE A 56 10.36 -4.69 3.43
CA ILE A 56 9.02 -4.83 4.04
C ILE A 56 8.53 -6.27 3.96
N LYS A 57 8.69 -6.92 2.79
CA LYS A 57 8.30 -8.33 2.61
C LYS A 57 8.99 -9.23 3.62
N LYS A 58 10.31 -9.07 3.78
CA LYS A 58 11.09 -9.82 4.77
C LYS A 58 10.58 -9.58 6.20
N TRP A 59 10.38 -8.31 6.58
CA TRP A 59 9.91 -7.96 7.92
C TRP A 59 8.50 -8.47 8.24
N ILE A 60 7.59 -8.43 7.26
CA ILE A 60 6.25 -9.02 7.43
C ILE A 60 6.39 -10.50 7.76
N GLY A 61 7.19 -11.25 7.00
CA GLY A 61 7.44 -12.67 7.27
C GLY A 61 8.03 -12.94 8.66
N GLU A 62 9.02 -12.13 9.08
CA GLU A 62 9.72 -12.29 10.36
C GLU A 62 8.84 -11.93 11.58
N VAL A 63 8.00 -10.90 11.47
CA VAL A 63 7.27 -10.33 12.62
C VAL A 63 5.86 -10.91 12.77
N THR A 64 5.21 -11.31 11.67
CA THR A 64 3.78 -11.67 11.71
C THR A 64 3.51 -13.17 11.63
N GLY A 65 4.49 -14.00 11.23
CA GLY A 65 4.23 -15.40 10.90
C GLY A 65 3.08 -15.53 9.89
N ASP A 66 2.07 -16.35 10.21
CA ASP A 66 0.87 -16.57 9.38
C ASP A 66 -0.34 -15.69 9.78
N GLU A 67 -0.16 -14.73 10.68
CA GLU A 67 -1.25 -13.86 11.13
C GLU A 67 -1.78 -12.94 9.99
N PRO A 68 -3.04 -12.48 10.05
CA PRO A 68 -3.59 -11.55 9.07
C PRO A 68 -2.77 -10.25 8.97
N VAL A 69 -2.48 -9.81 7.74
CA VAL A 69 -1.67 -8.61 7.45
C VAL A 69 -2.40 -7.71 6.47
N VAL A 70 -2.34 -6.41 6.74
CA VAL A 70 -2.69 -5.35 5.80
C VAL A 70 -1.47 -4.43 5.64
N LEU A 71 -0.96 -4.30 4.43
CA LEU A 71 0.07 -3.34 4.07
C LEU A 71 -0.57 -2.26 3.19
N LEU A 72 -0.47 -1.00 3.60
CA LEU A 72 -1.07 0.14 2.91
C LEU A 72 -0.08 1.27 2.73
N GLY A 73 -0.31 2.13 1.74
CA GLY A 73 0.49 3.34 1.56
C GLY A 73 0.52 3.86 0.13
N ASP A 74 1.32 4.92 -0.04
CA ASP A 74 1.73 5.45 -1.35
C ASP A 74 3.06 4.80 -1.75
N PHE A 75 3.04 4.04 -2.83
CA PHE A 75 4.20 3.30 -3.31
C PHE A 75 4.96 4.06 -4.42
N ASN A 76 4.42 5.19 -4.91
CA ASN A 76 4.98 6.00 -5.99
C ASN A 76 5.30 5.19 -7.27
N VAL A 77 4.57 4.10 -7.50
CA VAL A 77 4.72 3.22 -8.67
C VAL A 77 3.37 2.75 -9.16
N THR A 78 3.26 2.52 -10.46
CA THR A 78 2.11 1.86 -11.09
C THR A 78 2.30 0.34 -11.14
N GLU A 79 1.25 -0.41 -11.50
CA GLU A 79 1.25 -1.88 -11.49
C GLU A 79 2.27 -2.51 -12.46
N ASP A 80 2.67 -1.79 -13.51
CA ASP A 80 3.68 -2.19 -14.48
C ASP A 80 5.12 -2.02 -13.97
N ASN A 81 5.31 -1.49 -12.77
CA ASN A 81 6.64 -1.34 -12.16
C ASN A 81 7.10 -2.63 -11.47
N PRO A 82 8.40 -3.02 -11.56
CA PRO A 82 8.94 -4.19 -10.86
C PRO A 82 8.68 -4.24 -9.34
N VAL A 83 8.54 -3.07 -8.71
CA VAL A 83 8.22 -2.97 -7.26
C VAL A 83 6.88 -3.61 -6.94
N TYR A 84 5.88 -3.46 -7.81
CA TYR A 84 4.57 -4.08 -7.65
C TYR A 84 4.68 -5.61 -7.71
N GLU A 85 5.45 -6.13 -8.66
CA GLU A 85 5.71 -7.57 -8.79
C GLU A 85 6.44 -8.13 -7.55
N ILE A 86 7.44 -7.42 -7.03
CA ILE A 86 8.17 -7.83 -5.80
C ILE A 86 7.22 -8.01 -4.61
N LEU A 87 6.21 -7.14 -4.49
CA LEU A 87 5.23 -7.17 -3.41
C LEU A 87 4.15 -8.25 -3.62
N THR A 88 3.77 -8.54 -4.86
CA THR A 88 2.63 -9.42 -5.17
C THR A 88 3.00 -10.85 -5.56
N THR A 89 4.29 -11.16 -5.68
CA THR A 89 4.74 -12.49 -6.16
C THR A 89 5.72 -13.20 -5.22
N GLY A 90 5.88 -14.50 -5.49
CA GLY A 90 6.76 -15.40 -4.76
C GLY A 90 6.34 -15.54 -3.31
N ASP A 91 7.30 -15.58 -2.40
CA ASP A 91 7.03 -15.80 -0.96
C ASP A 91 6.47 -14.55 -0.23
N SER A 92 5.85 -13.60 -0.96
CA SER A 92 5.35 -12.37 -0.32
C SER A 92 4.14 -12.66 0.54
N ASN A 93 3.36 -13.68 0.16
CA ASN A 93 2.05 -13.98 0.73
C ASN A 93 1.19 -12.71 0.83
N LEU A 94 1.37 -11.75 -0.09
CA LEU A 94 0.63 -10.50 -0.18
C LEU A 94 -0.05 -10.44 -1.53
N ALA A 95 -1.33 -10.08 -1.53
CA ALA A 95 -2.14 -9.92 -2.71
C ALA A 95 -2.74 -8.52 -2.75
N ASP A 96 -2.85 -7.95 -3.96
CA ASP A 96 -3.50 -6.65 -4.16
C ASP A 96 -5.00 -6.75 -3.89
N ALA A 97 -5.49 -5.97 -2.93
CA ALA A 97 -6.89 -6.01 -2.54
C ALA A 97 -7.86 -5.63 -3.67
N GLN A 98 -7.43 -4.82 -4.66
CA GLN A 98 -8.26 -4.53 -5.83
C GLN A 98 -8.56 -5.80 -6.63
N HIS A 99 -7.54 -6.61 -6.88
CA HIS A 99 -7.65 -7.84 -7.67
C HIS A 99 -8.27 -9.01 -6.90
N GLN A 100 -8.21 -8.98 -5.57
CA GLN A 100 -8.81 -10.00 -4.70
C GLN A 100 -10.26 -9.71 -4.30
N SER A 101 -10.79 -8.52 -4.65
CA SER A 101 -12.11 -8.10 -4.20
C SER A 101 -13.23 -8.96 -4.81
N GLU A 102 -14.12 -9.49 -3.98
CA GLU A 102 -15.30 -10.27 -4.39
C GLU A 102 -16.28 -9.45 -5.24
N ILE A 103 -16.40 -8.17 -4.90
CA ILE A 103 -17.16 -7.19 -5.67
C ILE A 103 -16.16 -6.48 -6.59
N PRO A 104 -16.45 -6.31 -7.89
CA PRO A 104 -15.61 -5.53 -8.78
C PRO A 104 -15.27 -4.16 -8.19
N HIS A 105 -14.07 -3.64 -8.51
CA HIS A 105 -13.60 -2.33 -8.08
C HIS A 105 -14.68 -1.25 -8.25
N VAL A 106 -14.86 -0.40 -7.24
CA VAL A 106 -15.82 0.72 -7.29
C VAL A 106 -15.08 2.05 -7.24
N GLY A 107 -15.36 2.92 -8.21
CA GLY A 107 -14.80 4.27 -8.26
C GLY A 107 -13.85 4.46 -9.44
N PRO A 108 -13.04 5.54 -9.42
CA PRO A 108 -12.06 5.79 -10.47
C PRO A 108 -10.90 4.80 -10.43
N GLU A 109 -10.34 4.42 -11.58
CA GLU A 109 -9.18 3.51 -11.69
C GLU A 109 -7.83 4.14 -11.27
N PHE A 110 -7.83 5.41 -10.84
CA PHE A 110 -6.65 6.12 -10.41
C PHE A 110 -6.76 6.52 -8.94
N THR A 111 -5.61 6.70 -8.29
CA THR A 111 -5.52 7.23 -6.93
C THR A 111 -4.84 8.58 -6.90
N PHE A 112 -4.17 9.03 -7.96
CA PHE A 112 -3.53 10.34 -8.05
C PHE A 112 -4.05 11.12 -9.27
N GLU A 113 -4.35 12.42 -9.09
CA GLU A 113 -4.66 13.36 -10.20
C GLU A 113 -4.18 14.81 -9.93
N GLY A 114 -3.46 15.09 -8.83
CA GLY A 114 -2.88 16.43 -8.62
C GLY A 114 -3.93 17.52 -8.32
N PHE A 115 -4.85 17.24 -7.41
CA PHE A 115 -5.92 18.10 -6.87
C PHE A 115 -7.06 18.47 -7.82
N LYS A 116 -6.81 18.69 -9.12
CA LYS A 116 -7.82 19.19 -10.05
C LYS A 116 -8.55 18.07 -10.77
N VAL A 117 -9.88 18.12 -10.77
CA VAL A 117 -10.71 17.16 -11.52
C VAL A 117 -10.43 17.32 -13.01
N GLY A 118 -9.98 16.25 -13.66
CA GLY A 118 -9.59 16.28 -15.07
C GLY A 118 -8.19 16.87 -15.31
N GLY A 119 -7.33 16.90 -14.30
CA GLY A 119 -5.94 17.38 -14.39
C GLY A 119 -5.03 16.55 -15.31
N GLY A 120 -5.42 15.33 -15.66
CA GLY A 120 -4.82 14.54 -16.75
C GLY A 120 -3.67 13.61 -16.36
N ASP A 121 -3.00 13.81 -15.21
CA ASP A 121 -1.99 12.88 -14.70
C ASP A 121 -2.63 11.84 -13.77
N ARG A 122 -3.38 10.91 -14.36
CA ARG A 122 -4.08 9.85 -13.63
C ARG A 122 -3.21 8.63 -13.46
N ARG A 123 -2.85 8.33 -12.22
CA ARG A 123 -2.06 7.13 -11.87
C ARG A 123 -2.66 6.42 -10.67
N ARG A 124 -2.58 5.09 -10.64
CA ARG A 124 -2.80 4.29 -9.43
C ARG A 124 -1.44 4.05 -8.81
N ILE A 125 -1.15 4.73 -7.69
CA ILE A 125 0.12 4.62 -6.95
C ILE A 125 -0.07 4.32 -5.48
N ASP A 126 -1.32 4.34 -5.01
CA ASP A 126 -1.70 4.00 -3.65
C ASP A 126 -2.34 2.61 -3.66
N TYR A 127 -1.86 1.75 -2.77
CA TYR A 127 -2.28 0.36 -2.73
C TYR A 127 -2.62 -0.07 -1.31
N ILE A 128 -3.52 -1.05 -1.23
CA ILE A 128 -3.70 -1.86 -0.04
C ILE A 128 -3.46 -3.31 -0.44
N PHE A 129 -2.38 -3.89 0.08
CA PHE A 129 -2.07 -5.31 -0.03
C PHE A 129 -2.55 -6.03 1.23
N VAL A 130 -3.09 -7.23 1.06
CA VAL A 130 -3.55 -8.09 2.15
C VAL A 130 -2.82 -9.42 2.13
N ARG A 131 -2.73 -10.10 3.27
CA ARG A 131 -2.19 -11.46 3.28
C ARG A 131 -3.01 -12.36 2.35
N GLU A 132 -2.33 -13.17 1.55
CA GLU A 132 -2.97 -14.16 0.68
C GLU A 132 -3.85 -15.11 1.52
N GLY A 133 -5.06 -15.38 1.03
CA GLY A 133 -6.09 -16.14 1.77
C GLY A 133 -7.01 -15.29 2.65
N MET A 134 -6.70 -14.01 2.90
CA MET A 134 -7.68 -13.08 3.47
C MET A 134 -8.80 -12.78 2.46
N GLN A 135 -10.05 -12.72 2.95
CA GLN A 135 -11.19 -12.42 2.11
C GLN A 135 -11.36 -10.91 1.95
N VAL A 136 -11.30 -10.41 0.72
CA VAL A 136 -11.56 -8.99 0.39
C VAL A 136 -13.00 -8.86 -0.12
N ALA A 137 -13.90 -8.40 0.73
CA ALA A 137 -15.32 -8.31 0.41
C ALA A 137 -15.70 -7.07 -0.43
N ALA A 138 -14.83 -6.06 -0.49
CA ALA A 138 -14.98 -4.88 -1.35
C ALA A 138 -13.67 -4.08 -1.40
N HIS A 139 -13.44 -3.42 -2.54
CA HIS A 139 -12.37 -2.44 -2.76
C HIS A 139 -12.93 -1.22 -3.52
N ALA A 140 -12.53 -0.01 -3.14
CA ALA A 140 -12.98 1.22 -3.78
C ALA A 140 -11.97 2.37 -3.71
N HIS A 141 -11.98 3.23 -4.73
CA HIS A 141 -11.36 4.55 -4.68
C HIS A 141 -12.42 5.63 -4.48
N LEU A 142 -12.28 6.46 -3.44
CA LEU A 142 -13.29 7.46 -3.07
C LEU A 142 -13.10 8.79 -3.81
N GLY A 143 -13.59 8.85 -5.06
CA GLY A 143 -13.47 10.01 -5.96
C GLY A 143 -14.37 11.23 -5.67
N HIS A 144 -14.69 11.53 -4.41
CA HIS A 144 -15.52 12.70 -4.08
C HIS A 144 -14.73 14.00 -4.21
N PHE A 145 -15.31 15.01 -4.86
CA PHE A 145 -14.71 16.33 -5.07
C PHE A 145 -15.69 17.46 -4.71
N ARG A 146 -15.17 18.69 -4.55
CA ARG A 146 -15.96 19.91 -4.31
C ARG A 146 -15.59 20.98 -5.34
N GLY A 147 -16.57 21.44 -6.10
CA GLY A 147 -16.33 22.35 -7.22
C GLY A 147 -15.46 21.67 -8.27
N GLU A 148 -14.27 22.20 -8.51
CA GLU A 148 -13.30 21.66 -9.48
C GLU A 148 -12.13 20.89 -8.82
N ASN A 149 -12.15 20.73 -7.49
CA ASN A 149 -11.00 20.20 -6.74
C ASN A 149 -11.36 19.00 -5.85
N TYR A 150 -10.43 18.06 -5.77
CA TYR A 150 -10.39 17.01 -4.76
C TYR A 150 -9.88 17.56 -3.42
N PRO A 151 -10.26 16.95 -2.28
CA PRO A 151 -9.72 17.31 -0.97
C PRO A 151 -8.21 17.06 -0.78
N SER A 152 -7.64 16.19 -1.62
CA SER A 152 -6.23 15.79 -1.66
C SER A 152 -5.84 15.56 -3.12
N ASP A 153 -4.55 15.61 -3.45
CA ASP A 153 -4.04 15.17 -4.76
C ASP A 153 -4.17 13.67 -4.98
N HIS A 154 -4.38 12.93 -3.89
CA HIS A 154 -4.70 11.51 -3.89
C HIS A 154 -6.15 11.21 -3.47
N LEU A 155 -6.76 10.19 -4.07
CA LEU A 155 -8.04 9.62 -3.69
C LEU A 155 -7.84 8.57 -2.59
N PRO A 156 -8.68 8.54 -1.55
CA PRO A 156 -8.62 7.47 -0.54
C PRO A 156 -8.89 6.10 -1.16
N VAL A 157 -8.05 5.12 -0.82
CA VAL A 157 -8.27 3.70 -1.08
C VAL A 157 -9.00 3.08 0.12
N MET A 158 -10.11 2.40 -0.14
CA MET A 158 -10.93 1.74 0.88
C MET A 158 -11.06 0.26 0.60
N VAL A 159 -10.84 -0.57 1.62
CA VAL A 159 -11.07 -2.01 1.56
C VAL A 159 -11.96 -2.47 2.70
N ARG A 160 -12.74 -3.52 2.44
CA ARG A 160 -13.46 -4.27 3.47
C ARG A 160 -12.95 -5.70 3.49
N VAL A 161 -12.21 -6.06 4.52
CA VAL A 161 -11.59 -7.39 4.68
C VAL A 161 -12.28 -8.22 5.76
N ARG A 162 -12.20 -9.54 5.65
CA ARG A 162 -12.63 -10.50 6.68
C ARG A 162 -11.46 -11.43 7.02
N PHE A 163 -11.24 -11.59 8.32
CA PHE A 163 -10.29 -12.46 8.99
C PHE A 163 -10.81 -12.71 10.40
#